data_AF-A0A849RZU2-F1
#
_entry.id   AF-A0A849RZU2-F1
#
_cell.length_a   1.000
_cell.length_b   1.000
_cell.length_c   1.000
_cell.angle_alpha   90.00
_cell.angle_beta   90.00
_cell.angle_gamma   90.00
#
_symmetry.space_group_name_H-M   'P 1'
#
loop_
_entity.id
_entity.type
_entity.pdbx_description
1 polymer ?
#
loop_
_entity_poly.entity_id
_entity_poly.type
_entity_poly.pdbx_seq_one_letter_code
_entity_poly.pdbx_strand_id
1 'polypeptide(L)' 'MSKQQKTTATPSVTGDSTVDEIRELAYQLYCEGGYQNGRDLEYWLQAEQQVSARKKAHLRRVA' A
#
# COMPACT_ATOMS: atom_id res chain seq x y z
N MET A 1 14.67 -22.76 -9.01
CA MET A 1 14.52 -21.36 -8.55
C MET A 1 13.26 -20.79 -9.20
N SER A 2 12.11 -20.88 -8.52
CA SER A 2 10.85 -20.36 -9.07
C SER A 2 10.09 -19.66 -7.95
N LYS A 3 10.51 -18.43 -7.64
CA LYS A 3 9.76 -17.52 -6.76
C LYS A 3 8.48 -17.18 -7.53
N GLN A 4 7.40 -17.87 -7.18
CA GLN A 4 6.10 -17.69 -7.81
C GLN A 4 5.64 -16.25 -7.62
N GLN A 5 5.33 -15.67 -8.77
CA GLN A 5 4.64 -14.43 -9.00
C GLN A 5 3.27 -14.52 -8.31
N LYS A 6 2.97 -13.55 -7.45
CA LYS A 6 1.60 -13.30 -6.99
C LYS A 6 1.08 -12.05 -7.69
N THR A 7 0.80 -12.22 -8.97
CA THR A 7 -0.05 -11.33 -9.74
C THR A 7 -1.49 -11.53 -9.28
N THR A 8 -2.12 -10.46 -8.79
CA THR A 8 -3.47 -9.96 -9.15
C THR A 8 -4.00 -9.06 -8.03
N ALA A 9 -3.78 -7.75 -8.14
CA ALA A 9 -4.73 -6.76 -7.63
C ALA A 9 -5.07 -5.85 -8.82
N THR A 10 -6.25 -6.11 -9.38
CA THR A 10 -6.92 -5.33 -10.41
C THR A 10 -7.24 -3.93 -9.89
N PRO A 11 -6.80 -2.84 -10.56
CA PRO A 11 -7.07 -1.47 -10.14
C PRO A 11 -8.38 -0.98 -10.80
N SER A 12 -9.51 -1.14 -10.12
CA SER A 12 -10.76 -0.44 -10.50
C SER A 12 -11.86 -0.70 -9.47
N VAL A 13 -12.22 0.30 -8.66
CA VAL A 13 -13.49 1.05 -8.76
C VAL A 13 -13.40 2.29 -7.87
N THR A 14 -13.52 3.44 -8.53
CA THR A 14 -13.71 4.80 -8.02
C THR A 14 -14.68 4.85 -6.85
N GLY A 15 -14.21 5.19 -5.64
CA GLY A 15 -15.07 5.42 -4.48
C GLY A 15 -14.32 5.64 -3.17
N ASP A 16 -13.20 4.94 -2.96
CA ASP A 16 -12.44 4.95 -1.70
C ASP A 16 -10.92 4.99 -1.93
N SER A 17 -10.47 5.92 -2.80
CA SER A 17 -9.10 5.97 -3.35
C SER A 17 -7.96 6.12 -2.33
N THR A 18 -8.25 6.38 -1.06
CA THR A 18 -7.22 6.40 -0.01
C THR A 18 -7.05 5.04 0.62
N VAL A 19 -8.14 4.38 1.02
CA VAL A 19 -8.06 3.07 1.67
C VAL A 19 -7.54 2.00 0.71
N ASP A 20 -7.92 2.07 -0.57
CA ASP A 20 -7.41 1.16 -1.59
C ASP A 20 -5.90 1.34 -1.83
N GLU A 21 -5.42 2.60 -1.90
CA GLU A 21 -3.98 2.90 -2.04
C GLU A 21 -3.18 2.43 -0.82
N ILE A 22 -3.76 2.55 0.39
CA ILE A 22 -3.15 2.04 1.63
C ILE A 22 -3.07 0.52 1.60
N ARG A 23 -4.16 -0.15 1.21
CA ARG A 23 -4.21 -1.62 1.07
C ARG A 23 -3.15 -2.13 0.10
N GLU A 24 -3.06 -1.53 -1.08
CA GLU A 24 -2.09 -1.93 -2.11
C GLU A 24 -0.66 -1.79 -1.59
N LEU A 25 -0.36 -0.64 -0.98
CA LEU A 25 0.97 -0.37 -0.43
C LEU A 25 1.30 -1.29 0.76
N ALA A 26 0.34 -1.55 1.64
CA ALA A 26 0.51 -2.49 2.76
C ALA A 26 0.80 -3.91 2.25
N TYR A 27 0.10 -4.34 1.21
CA TYR A 27 0.30 -5.64 0.59
C TYR A 27 1.68 -5.77 -0.07
N GLN A 28 2.15 -4.71 -0.76
CA GLN A 28 3.51 -4.67 -1.30
C GLN A 28 4.55 -4.76 -0.20
N LEU A 29 4.40 -3.98 0.88
CA LEU A 29 5.31 -4.00 2.03
C LEU A 29 5.35 -5.37 2.71
N TYR A 30 4.22 -6.05 2.83
CA TYR A 30 4.15 -7.42 3.36
C TYR A 30 4.88 -8.43 2.46
N CYS A 31 4.75 -8.29 1.14
CA CYS A 31 5.46 -9.13 0.17
C CYS A 31 6.97 -8.87 0.17
N GLU A 32 7.41 -7.61 0.20
CA GLU A 32 8.82 -7.22 0.29
C GLU A 32 9.45 -7.63 1.63
N GLY A 33 8.67 -7.54 2.71
CA GLY A 33 9.05 -7.99 4.04
C GLY A 33 9.23 -9.50 4.18
N GLY A 34 8.99 -10.28 3.13
CA GLY A 34 9.18 -11.73 3.14
C GLY A 34 8.05 -12.49 3.83
N TYR A 35 6.82 -11.97 3.77
CA TYR A 35 5.62 -12.62 4.33
C TYR A 35 5.73 -12.87 5.84
N GLN A 36 6.31 -11.92 6.57
CA GLN A 36 6.43 -12.04 8.02
C GLN A 36 5.06 -11.90 8.70
N ASN A 37 4.52 -13.05 9.10
CA ASN A 37 3.31 -13.14 9.91
C ASN A 37 3.47 -12.38 11.24
N GLY A 38 2.48 -11.55 11.59
CA GLY A 38 2.46 -10.77 12.82
C GLY A 38 2.89 -9.30 12.66
N ARG A 39 3.31 -8.90 11.46
CA ARG A 39 3.62 -7.49 11.11
C ARG A 39 2.61 -6.87 10.16
N ASP A 40 1.49 -7.54 9.95
CA ASP A 40 0.41 -7.15 9.03
C ASP A 40 -0.12 -5.75 9.38
N LEU A 41 -0.31 -5.48 10.67
CA LEU A 41 -0.72 -4.17 11.19
C LEU A 41 0.38 -3.10 11.04
N GLU A 42 1.66 -3.46 11.21
CA GLU A 42 2.76 -2.52 11.01
C GLU A 42 2.87 -2.11 9.53
N TYR A 43 2.73 -3.06 8.62
CA TYR A 43 2.74 -2.78 7.18
C TYR A 43 1.54 -1.93 6.76
N TRP A 44 0.36 -2.18 7.34
CA TRP A 44 -0.82 -1.33 7.13
C TRP A 44 -0.59 0.11 7.63
N LEU A 45 -0.09 0.28 8.86
CA LEU A 45 0.16 1.59 9.43
C LEU A 45 1.23 2.37 8.66
N GLN A 46 2.29 1.68 8.23
CA GLN A 46 3.34 2.27 7.39
C GLN A 46 2.79 2.71 6.03
N ALA A 47 1.90 1.93 5.44
CA ALA A 47 1.24 2.28 4.19
C ALA A 47 0.34 3.51 4.35
N GLU A 48 -0.48 3.57 5.40
CA GLU A 48 -1.33 4.72 5.72
C GLU A 48 -0.52 6.01 5.84
N GLN A 49 0.60 5.94 6.56
CA GLN A 49 1.46 7.09 6.77
C GLN A 49 2.10 7.59 5.47
N GLN A 50 2.54 6.68 4.60
CA GLN A 50 3.07 7.03 3.29
C GLN A 50 2.02 7.66 2.36
N VAL A 51 0.82 7.06 2.26
CA VAL A 51 -0.26 7.59 1.42
C VAL A 51 -0.69 8.97 1.94
N SER A 52 -0.83 9.13 3.25
CA SER A 52 -1.16 10.41 3.89
C SER A 52 -0.09 11.47 3.65
N ALA A 53 1.19 11.11 3.76
CA ALA A 53 2.31 12.00 3.48
C ALA A 53 2.33 12.43 2.01
N ARG A 54 2.10 11.50 1.08
CA ARG A 54 2.03 11.76 -0.37
C ARG A 54 0.89 12.70 -0.72
N LYS A 55 -0.31 12.48 -0.17
CA LYS A 55 -1.47 13.37 -0.34
C LYS A 55 -1.21 14.77 0.22
N LYS A 56 -0.64 14.86 1.43
CA LYS A 56 -0.23 16.16 2.03
C LYS A 56 0.80 16.87 1.16
N ALA A 57 1.82 16.16 0.67
CA ALA A 57 2.85 16.73 -0.20
C ALA A 57 2.26 17.20 -1.54
N HIS A 58 1.31 16.44 -2.10
CA HIS A 58 0.61 16.82 -3.32
C HIS A 58 -0.20 18.11 -3.12
N LEU A 59 -1.00 18.20 -2.05
CA LEU A 59 -1.77 19.40 -1.72
C LEU A 59 -0.86 20.64 -1.53
N ARG A 60 0.30 20.48 -0.89
CA ARG A 60 1.28 21.57 -0.71
C ARG A 60 1.94 22.04 -2.00
N ARG A 61 1.90 21.25 -3.07
CA ARG A 61 2.52 21.56 -4.37
C ARG A 61 1.56 22.21 -5.35
N VAL A 62 0.25 22.07 -5.11
CA VAL A 62 -0.82 22.56 -5.98
C VAL A 62 -1.44 23.85 -5.43
N ALA A 63 -1.13 24.20 -4.17
CA ALA A 63 -1.43 25.50 -3.54
C ALA A 63 -0.28 26.49 -3.72
#